data_AF-A0AA88E9V2-F1
#
_entry.id   AF-A0AA88E9V2-F1
#
_cell.length_a   1.000
_cell.length_b   1.000
_cell.length_c   1.000
_cell.angle_alpha   90.00
_cell.angle_beta   90.00
_cell.angle_gamma   90.00
#
_symmetry.space_group_name_H-M   'P 1'
#
loop_
_entity.id
_entity.type
_entity.pdbx_description
1 polymer ?
#
loop_
_entity_poly.entity_id
_entity_poly.type
_entity_poly.pdbx_seq_one_letter_code
_entity_poly.pdbx_strand_id
1 'polypeptide(L)'
;MKKGSVGFKPENLDQPDIHATWRAMEALYDAGKARAIGVSNFSTKKLGDLLEVARVPPAVNQVECHPSFRQAKLHALCKSKGVHLS
;
A
#
# COMPACT_ATOMS: atom_id res chain seq x y z
N MET A 1 -11.49 26.94 -7.92
CA MET A 1 -12.23 25.66 -7.88
C MET A 1 -12.87 25.42 -9.25
N LYS A 2 -12.75 24.23 -9.82
CA LYS A 2 -13.32 23.92 -11.15
C LYS A 2 -14.84 23.76 -11.04
N LYS A 3 -15.59 24.28 -12.02
CA LYS A 3 -17.04 24.12 -12.11
C LYS A 3 -17.36 22.62 -12.21
N GLY A 4 -18.09 22.06 -11.24
CA GLY A 4 -18.43 20.63 -11.16
C GLY A 4 -17.62 19.81 -10.14
N SER A 5 -16.67 20.41 -9.41
CA SER A 5 -16.02 19.70 -8.30
C SER A 5 -16.99 19.57 -7.13
N VAL A 6 -17.38 18.33 -6.79
CA VAL A 6 -17.95 18.02 -5.47
C VAL A 6 -16.90 18.39 -4.43
N GLY A 7 -17.26 19.31 -3.53
CA GLY A 7 -16.37 19.72 -2.44
C GLY A 7 -16.01 18.55 -1.52
N PHE A 8 -14.96 18.71 -0.73
CA PHE A 8 -14.56 17.73 0.29
C PHE A 8 -15.60 17.75 1.42
N LYS A 9 -16.64 16.93 1.27
CA LYS A 9 -17.65 16.68 2.30
C LYS A 9 -17.53 15.22 2.76
N PRO A 10 -17.69 14.93 4.06
CA PRO A 10 -17.57 13.56 4.57
C PRO A 10 -18.47 12.55 3.86
N GLU A 11 -19.68 12.95 3.46
CA GLU A 11 -20.61 12.09 2.72
C GLU A 11 -20.11 11.65 1.33
N ASN A 12 -19.07 12.30 0.80
CA ASN A 12 -18.46 11.99 -0.49
C ASN A 12 -17.19 11.12 -0.35
N LEU A 13 -16.89 10.60 0.85
CA LEU A 13 -15.70 9.80 1.12
C LEU A 13 -16.09 8.35 1.43
N ASP A 14 -15.75 7.44 0.52
CA ASP A 14 -15.85 6.01 0.78
C ASP A 14 -14.63 5.50 1.54
N GLN A 15 -14.85 4.58 2.49
CA GLN A 15 -13.74 3.88 3.14
C GLN A 15 -13.13 2.87 2.16
N PRO A 16 -11.81 2.90 1.93
CA PRO A 16 -11.17 1.98 0.99
C PRO A 16 -11.11 0.56 1.56
N ASP A 17 -11.64 -0.40 0.80
CA ASP A 17 -11.41 -1.82 1.07
C ASP A 17 -10.04 -2.25 0.51
N ILE A 18 -9.05 -2.24 1.41
CA ILE A 18 -7.68 -2.63 1.09
C ILE A 18 -7.58 -4.12 0.71
N HIS A 19 -8.38 -5.00 1.32
CA HIS A 19 -8.36 -6.43 1.02
C HIS A 19 -8.91 -6.74 -0.37
N ALA A 20 -10.02 -6.10 -0.76
CA ALA A 20 -10.56 -6.21 -2.11
C ALA A 20 -9.59 -5.63 -3.15
N THR A 21 -8.99 -4.48 -2.85
CA THR A 21 -7.99 -3.86 -3.73
C THR A 21 -6.79 -4.77 -3.94
N TRP A 22 -6.24 -5.35 -2.86
CA TRP A 22 -5.08 -6.25 -2.99
C TRP A 22 -5.41 -7.53 -3.75
N ARG A 23 -6.59 -8.13 -3.53
CA ARG A 23 -7.04 -9.29 -4.32
C ARG A 23 -7.11 -8.97 -5.82
N ALA A 24 -7.54 -7.76 -6.19
CA ALA A 24 -7.52 -7.33 -7.59
C ALA A 24 -6.08 -7.15 -8.11
N MET A 25 -5.17 -6.61 -7.30
CA MET A 25 -3.74 -6.50 -7.65
C MET A 25 -3.10 -7.88 -7.88
N GLU A 26 -3.41 -8.86 -7.03
CA GLU A 26 -2.96 -10.24 -7.17
C GLU A 26 -3.47 -10.89 -8.47
N ALA A 27 -4.72 -10.63 -8.86
CA ALA A 27 -5.25 -11.11 -10.13
C ALA A 27 -4.53 -10.48 -11.34
N LEU A 28 -4.10 -9.21 -11.25
CA LEU A 28 -3.29 -8.57 -12.30
C LEU A 28 -1.89 -9.19 -12.41
N TYR A 29 -1.30 -9.59 -11.28
CA TYR A 29 -0.04 -10.33 -11.23
C TYR A 29 -0.18 -11.71 -11.89
N ASP A 30 -1.19 -12.49 -11.50
CA ASP A 30 -1.43 -13.83 -12.07
C ASP A 30 -1.72 -13.78 -13.58
N ALA A 31 -2.42 -12.73 -14.03
CA ALA A 31 -2.68 -12.50 -15.45
C ALA A 31 -1.44 -12.06 -16.25
N GLY A 32 -0.27 -11.93 -15.60
CA GLY A 32 0.98 -11.50 -16.23
C GLY A 32 1.01 -10.03 -16.65
N LYS A 33 0.01 -9.24 -16.24
CA LYS A 33 -0.08 -7.80 -16.58
C LYS A 33 0.88 -6.95 -15.75
N ALA A 34 1.30 -7.46 -14.59
CA ALA A 34 2.32 -6.87 -13.75
C ALA A 34 3.34 -7.95 -13.36
N ARG A 35 4.64 -7.64 -13.48
CA ARG A 35 5.72 -8.54 -13.04
C ARG A 35 5.93 -8.54 -11.53
N ALA A 36 5.46 -7.50 -10.86
CA ALA A 36 5.48 -7.34 -9.41
C ALA A 36 4.38 -6.34 -9.02
N ILE A 37 3.90 -6.45 -7.79
CA ILE A 37 2.90 -5.57 -7.20
C ILE A 37 3.39 -5.10 -5.84
N GLY A 38 2.96 -3.91 -5.43
CA GLY A 38 3.42 -3.27 -4.19
C GLY A 38 2.44 -2.24 -3.69
N VAL A 39 2.80 -1.63 -2.56
CA VAL A 39 2.00 -0.58 -1.90
C VAL A 39 2.81 0.70 -1.77
N SER A 40 2.12 1.78 -1.42
CA SER A 40 2.75 3.06 -1.11
C SER A 40 2.05 3.70 0.07
N ASN A 41 2.82 4.37 0.94
CA ASN A 41 2.34 5.05 2.14
C ASN A 41 1.65 4.10 3.14
N PHE A 42 2.06 2.83 3.20
CA PHE A 42 1.57 1.90 4.21
C PHE A 42 2.39 2.05 5.50
N SER A 43 1.69 2.29 6.61
CA SER A 43 2.30 2.25 7.95
C SER A 43 2.63 0.81 8.35
N THR A 44 3.43 0.64 9.42
CA THR A 44 3.77 -0.69 9.95
C THR A 44 2.53 -1.53 10.25
N LYS A 45 1.46 -0.92 10.80
CA LYS A 45 0.20 -1.60 11.09
C LYS A 45 -0.49 -2.05 9.80
N LYS A 46 -0.72 -1.11 8.85
CA LYS A 46 -1.41 -1.42 7.59
C LYS A 46 -0.67 -2.47 6.77
N LEU A 47 0.66 -2.40 6.72
CA LEU A 47 1.49 -3.38 6.03
C LEU A 47 1.41 -4.75 6.73
N GLY A 48 1.46 -4.78 8.07
CA GLY A 48 1.28 -6.01 8.83
C GLY A 48 -0.07 -6.66 8.55
N ASP A 49 -1.16 -5.90 8.69
CA ASP A 49 -2.53 -6.37 8.44
C ASP A 49 -2.69 -6.94 7.01
N LEU A 50 -2.07 -6.30 6.02
CA LEU A 50 -2.07 -6.80 4.63
C LEU A 50 -1.27 -8.09 4.47
N LEU A 51 -0.08 -8.18 5.09
CA LEU A 51 0.79 -9.34 4.98
C LEU A 51 0.18 -10.62 5.56
N GLU A 52 -0.74 -10.50 6.53
CA GLU A 52 -1.45 -11.66 7.09
C GLU A 52 -2.44 -12.30 6.09
N VAL A 53 -2.90 -11.56 5.08
CA VAL A 53 -3.90 -12.02 4.11
C VAL A 53 -3.39 -12.14 2.68
N ALA A 54 -2.24 -11.54 2.37
CA ALA A 54 -1.69 -11.49 1.03
C ALA A 54 -1.15 -12.87 0.60
N ARG A 55 -1.67 -13.42 -0.50
CA ARG A 55 -1.11 -14.61 -1.15
C ARG A 55 0.18 -14.25 -1.87
N VAL A 56 0.20 -13.11 -2.55
CA VAL A 56 1.42 -12.52 -3.15
C VAL A 56 1.82 -11.35 -2.28
N PRO A 57 2.91 -11.46 -1.48
CA PRO A 57 3.38 -10.37 -0.64
C PRO A 57 3.76 -9.14 -1.49
N PRO A 58 3.51 -7.91 -1.01
CA PRO A 58 3.96 -6.70 -1.72
C PRO A 58 5.48 -6.72 -1.87
N ALA A 59 5.96 -6.56 -3.10
CA ALA A 59 7.39 -6.50 -3.38
C ALA A 59 8.03 -5.21 -2.83
N VAL A 60 7.26 -4.12 -2.76
CA VAL A 60 7.71 -2.81 -2.31
C VAL A 60 6.65 -2.10 -1.45
N ASN A 61 7.10 -1.30 -0.49
CA ASN A 61 6.33 -0.24 0.14
C ASN A 61 7.06 1.09 -0.07
N GLN A 62 6.53 1.94 -0.95
CA GLN A 62 7.11 3.24 -1.28
C GLN A 62 6.60 4.32 -0.30
N VAL A 63 7.48 4.91 0.49
CA VAL A 63 7.15 5.89 1.54
C VAL A 63 8.14 7.05 1.55
N GLU A 64 7.71 8.18 2.13
CA GLU A 64 8.65 9.23 2.49
C GLU A 64 9.68 8.70 3.50
N CYS A 65 10.97 8.81 3.13
CA CYS A 65 12.10 8.40 3.95
C CYS A 65 13.32 9.29 3.66
N HIS A 66 13.86 9.94 4.69
CA HIS A 66 15.02 10.83 4.59
C HIS A 66 15.77 10.89 5.94
N PRO A 67 16.97 11.51 6.04
CA PRO A 67 17.76 11.48 7.29
C PRO A 67 17.03 11.94 8.55
N SER A 68 16.13 12.93 8.43
CA SER A 68 15.30 13.41 9.55
C SER A 68 14.05 12.54 9.80
N PHE A 69 13.64 11.71 8.85
CA PHE A 69 12.50 10.79 8.96
C PHE A 69 12.81 9.42 8.35
N ARG A 70 13.55 8.61 9.10
CA ARG A 70 14.15 7.35 8.60
C ARG A 70 13.21 6.13 8.63
N GLN A 71 11.98 6.30 9.13
CA GLN A 71 10.98 5.21 9.17
C GLN A 71 11.49 3.91 9.85
N ALA A 72 12.32 4.00 10.89
CA ALA A 72 13.10 2.86 11.42
C ALA A 72 12.28 1.59 11.72
N LYS A 73 11.10 1.75 12.34
CA LYS A 73 10.19 0.62 12.64
C LYS A 73 9.63 -0.03 11.38
N LEU A 74 9.21 0.78 10.40
CA LEU A 74 8.70 0.28 9.13
C LEU A 74 9.81 -0.40 8.33
N HIS A 75 11.01 0.18 8.30
CA HIS A 75 12.17 -0.40 7.66
C HIS A 75 12.53 -1.78 8.24
N ALA A 76 12.50 -1.93 9.57
CA ALA A 76 12.72 -3.22 10.23
C ALA A 76 11.65 -4.26 9.84
N LEU A 77 10.36 -3.88 9.80
CA LEU A 77 9.29 -4.77 9.35
C LEU A 77 9.51 -5.20 7.90
N CYS A 78 9.70 -4.24 6.99
CA CYS A 78 9.92 -4.51 5.57
C CYS A 78 11.08 -5.49 5.36
N LYS A 79 12.22 -5.24 6.01
CA LYS A 79 13.39 -6.12 5.98
C LYS A 79 13.08 -7.54 6.49
N SER A 80 12.35 -7.67 7.60
CA SER A 80 12.00 -8.98 8.17
C SER A 80 11.02 -9.80 7.32
N LYS A 81 10.23 -9.13 6.47
CA LYS A 81 9.18 -9.74 5.65
C LYS A 81 9.56 -9.83 4.16
N GLY A 82 10.79 -9.46 3.80
CA GLY A 82 11.27 -9.47 2.41
C GLY A 82 10.63 -8.41 1.51
N VAL A 83 10.07 -7.35 2.09
CA VAL A 83 9.48 -6.22 1.35
C VAL A 83 10.56 -5.15 1.16
N HIS A 84 10.74 -4.65 -0.05
CA HIS A 84 11.63 -3.50 -0.29
C HIS A 84 10.97 -2.22 0.25
N LEU A 85 11.70 -1.43 1.05
CA LEU A 85 11.26 -0.08 1.41
C LEU A 85 11.89 0.90 0.42
N SER A 86 11.04 1.60 -0.33
CA SER A 86 11.43 2.62 -1.31
C SER A 86 11.00 4.00 -0.86
#